data_AF-A0A2V6L5U6-F1
#
_entry.id   AF-A0A2V6L5U6-F1
#
_cell.length_a   1.000
_cell.length_b   1.000
_cell.length_c   1.000
_cell.angle_alpha   90.00
_cell.angle_beta   90.00
_cell.angle_gamma   90.00
#
_symmetry.space_group_name_H-M   'P 1'
#
loop_
_entity.id
_entity.type
_entity.pdbx_description
1 polymer ?
#
loop_
_entity_poly.entity_id
_entity_poly.type
_entity_poly.pdbx_seq_one_letter_code
_entity_poly.pdbx_strand_id
1 'polypeptide(L)'
;MKTRIAVVAVALSFVAAAACFAANPHMGTWKLNEAKSKLAPGMGKNSTVVYSEQKDKVKITVDGVDKDGKPTHSVWVGKFDGKAYPVKGNLPYNSVAYKVVNDRTNDITAMKDGKIGWSGRITVSADGKSRTVTINGTDANGKKFKGTAVYDKA
;
A
#
# COMPACT_ATOMS: atom_id res chain seq x y z
N MET A 1 36.97 16.64 -61.57
CA MET A 1 35.57 17.03 -61.27
C MET A 1 34.92 15.96 -60.40
N LYS A 2 34.42 16.37 -59.22
CA LYS A 2 33.36 15.78 -58.38
C LYS A 2 33.64 14.52 -57.55
N THR A 3 34.05 14.80 -56.30
CA THR A 3 33.82 14.05 -55.04
C THR A 3 32.38 13.59 -54.87
N ARG A 4 32.16 12.35 -54.39
CA ARG A 4 31.04 11.97 -53.51
C ARG A 4 31.45 10.83 -52.56
N ILE A 5 31.71 11.22 -51.32
CA ILE A 5 31.80 10.34 -50.16
C ILE A 5 30.38 9.92 -49.81
N ALA A 6 30.10 8.61 -49.72
CA ALA A 6 28.87 8.08 -49.16
C ALA A 6 29.23 7.24 -47.94
N VAL A 7 29.01 7.81 -46.76
CA VAL A 7 29.06 7.13 -45.47
C VAL A 7 27.76 6.35 -45.32
N VAL A 8 27.83 5.02 -45.27
CA VAL A 8 26.71 4.17 -44.86
C VAL A 8 26.95 3.77 -43.41
N ALA A 9 26.12 4.32 -42.53
CA ALA A 9 26.16 4.08 -41.09
C ALA A 9 25.76 2.62 -40.78
N VAL A 10 26.61 1.92 -40.04
CA VAL A 10 26.31 0.61 -39.45
C VAL A 10 25.44 0.84 -38.22
N ALA A 11 24.16 0.47 -38.30
CA ALA A 11 23.27 0.45 -37.15
C ALA A 11 23.58 -0.77 -36.27
N LEU A 12 24.20 -0.54 -35.11
CA LEU A 12 24.34 -1.52 -34.03
C LEU A 12 22.97 -1.70 -33.35
N SER A 13 22.28 -2.77 -33.67
CA SER A 13 21.07 -3.23 -32.97
C SER A 13 21.42 -3.73 -31.57
N PHE A 14 21.19 -2.90 -30.55
CA PHE A 14 21.15 -3.33 -29.15
C PHE A 14 19.82 -4.04 -28.86
N VAL A 15 19.85 -5.37 -28.74
CA VAL A 15 18.75 -6.11 -28.09
C VAL A 15 18.94 -5.96 -26.58
N ALA A 16 18.33 -4.94 -25.99
CA ALA A 16 18.19 -4.85 -24.55
C ALA A 16 17.05 -5.79 -24.13
N ALA A 17 17.40 -6.95 -23.58
CA ALA A 17 16.44 -7.78 -22.85
C ALA A 17 16.04 -7.04 -21.56
N ALA A 18 15.06 -6.15 -21.66
CA ALA A 18 14.40 -5.59 -20.50
C ALA A 18 13.57 -6.71 -19.85
N ALA A 19 14.11 -7.33 -18.80
CA ALA A 19 13.30 -8.10 -17.89
C ALA A 19 12.27 -7.14 -17.27
N CYS A 20 11.03 -7.15 -17.79
CA CYS A 20 9.91 -6.52 -17.12
C CYS A 20 9.68 -7.25 -15.79
N PHE A 21 10.35 -6.81 -14.72
CA PHE A 21 9.80 -7.04 -13.40
C PHE A 21 8.43 -6.35 -13.40
N ALA A 22 7.37 -7.14 -13.24
CA ALA A 22 6.04 -6.60 -13.05
C ALA A 22 6.12 -5.70 -11.81
N ALA A 23 6.00 -4.39 -12.02
CA ALA A 23 6.01 -3.43 -10.92
C ALA A 23 4.89 -3.82 -9.95
N ASN A 24 5.23 -4.04 -8.67
CA ASN A 24 4.23 -4.36 -7.66
C ASN A 24 3.22 -3.21 -7.61
N PRO A 25 1.93 -3.44 -7.97
CA PRO A 25 0.96 -2.37 -8.16
C PRO A 25 0.60 -1.65 -6.87
N HIS A 26 0.95 -2.21 -5.71
CA HIS A 26 0.76 -1.58 -4.41
C HIS A 26 1.80 -0.49 -4.11
N MET A 27 2.95 -0.47 -4.80
CA MET A 27 4.02 0.48 -4.56
C MET A 27 3.63 1.92 -4.91
N GLY A 28 4.20 2.86 -4.15
CA GLY A 28 4.01 4.30 -4.31
C GLY A 28 3.20 4.93 -3.18
N THR A 29 2.79 6.18 -3.42
CA THR A 29 2.06 7.01 -2.47
C THR A 29 0.57 7.00 -2.79
N TRP A 30 -0.23 6.80 -1.75
CA TRP A 30 -1.69 6.73 -1.83
C TRP A 30 -2.29 7.78 -0.90
N LYS A 31 -3.11 8.68 -1.45
CA LYS A 31 -3.79 9.73 -0.69
C LYS A 31 -5.28 9.39 -0.56
N LEU A 32 -5.81 9.54 0.64
CA LEU A 32 -7.22 9.24 0.92
C LEU A 32 -8.14 10.11 0.07
N ASN A 33 -9.10 9.47 -0.58
CA ASN A 33 -10.21 10.12 -1.24
C ASN A 33 -11.45 9.98 -0.35
N GLU A 34 -11.71 11.00 0.46
CA GLU A 34 -12.85 10.99 1.40
C GLU A 34 -14.19 10.97 0.67
N ALA A 35 -14.30 11.65 -0.47
CA ALA A 35 -15.54 11.70 -1.26
C ALA A 35 -15.96 10.32 -1.81
N LYS A 36 -14.99 9.44 -2.12
CA LYS A 36 -15.25 8.05 -2.56
C LYS A 36 -15.28 7.05 -1.40
N SER A 37 -14.95 7.47 -0.18
CA SER A 37 -14.83 6.59 0.98
C SER A 37 -16.15 6.48 1.75
N LYS A 38 -16.34 5.32 2.38
CA LYS A 38 -17.40 5.08 3.38
C LYS A 38 -16.71 4.66 4.67
N LEU A 39 -16.11 5.62 5.36
CA LEU A 39 -15.34 5.37 6.57
C LEU A 39 -16.25 4.95 7.74
N ALA A 40 -15.72 4.14 8.65
CA ALA A 40 -16.47 3.73 9.84
C ALA A 40 -16.69 4.95 10.74
N PRO A 41 -17.95 5.27 11.14
CA PRO A 41 -18.24 6.39 12.01
C PRO A 41 -17.52 6.27 13.36
N GLY A 42 -16.99 7.39 13.89
CA GLY A 42 -16.32 7.43 15.18
C GLY A 42 -14.90 6.81 15.19
N MET A 43 -14.35 6.48 14.02
CA MET A 43 -12.99 5.99 13.87
C MET A 43 -12.08 7.04 13.25
N GLY A 44 -10.79 6.95 13.54
CA GLY A 44 -9.76 7.71 12.84
C GLY A 44 -9.66 7.35 11.35
N LYS A 45 -8.87 8.12 10.61
CA LYS A 45 -8.64 7.91 9.17
C LYS A 45 -7.16 8.01 8.83
N ASN A 46 -6.71 7.12 7.94
CA ASN A 46 -5.36 7.21 7.38
C ASN A 46 -5.43 8.12 6.15
N SER A 47 -4.74 9.26 6.18
CA SER A 47 -4.72 10.27 5.13
C SER A 47 -3.76 9.92 4.00
N THR A 48 -2.58 9.39 4.33
CA THR A 48 -1.55 9.01 3.37
C THR A 48 -0.99 7.63 3.71
N VAL A 49 -0.74 6.81 2.69
CA VAL A 49 -0.03 5.55 2.83
C VAL A 49 1.04 5.45 1.75
N VAL A 50 2.29 5.25 2.17
CA VAL A 50 3.44 5.13 1.26
C VAL A 50 4.00 3.72 1.36
N TYR A 51 4.02 3.02 0.22
CA TYR A 51 4.67 1.73 0.07
C TYR A 51 5.99 1.93 -0.68
N SER A 52 7.11 1.53 -0.08
CA SER A 52 8.42 1.57 -0.73
C SER A 52 9.21 0.28 -0.51
N GLU A 53 10.10 -0.01 -1.45
CA GLU A 53 11.02 -1.14 -1.33
C GLU A 53 12.05 -0.90 -0.23
N GLN A 54 12.36 -1.94 0.53
CA GLN A 54 13.43 -1.96 1.52
C GLN A 54 14.13 -3.31 1.50
N LYS A 55 15.12 -3.46 0.62
CA LYS A 55 15.83 -4.74 0.38
C LYS A 55 14.83 -5.84 -0.01
N ASP A 56 14.79 -6.94 0.74
CA ASP A 56 13.88 -8.07 0.55
C ASP A 56 12.50 -7.88 1.24
N LYS A 57 12.21 -6.65 1.69
CA LYS A 57 11.00 -6.28 2.43
C LYS A 57 10.34 -5.05 1.81
N VAL A 58 9.15 -4.75 2.30
CA VAL A 58 8.42 -3.51 2.03
C VAL A 58 8.41 -2.66 3.29
N LYS A 59 8.66 -1.36 3.13
CA LYS A 59 8.38 -0.34 4.14
C LYS A 59 7.03 0.29 3.82
N ILE A 60 6.17 0.37 4.83
CA ILE A 60 4.88 1.05 4.75
C ILE A 60 4.87 2.16 5.80
N THR A 61 4.74 3.39 5.35
CA THR A 61 4.52 4.55 6.22
C THR A 61 3.07 4.98 6.11
N VAL A 62 2.42 5.21 7.25
CA VAL A 62 1.02 5.67 7.30
C VAL A 62 0.93 6.92 8.15
N ASP A 63 0.33 7.96 7.59
CA ASP A 63 -0.07 9.17 8.30
C ASP A 63 -1.60 9.25 8.35
N GLY A 64 -2.13 9.90 9.38
CA GLY A 64 -3.56 10.00 9.60
C GLY A 64 -3.94 10.82 10.81
N VAL A 65 -5.18 10.63 11.26
CA VAL A 65 -5.69 11.15 12.53
C VAL A 65 -6.46 10.06 13.27
N ASP A 66 -6.44 10.10 14.60
CA ASP A 66 -7.28 9.26 15.44
C ASP A 66 -8.74 9.76 15.49
N LYS A 67 -9.58 9.09 16.28
CA LYS A 67 -11.00 9.44 16.46
C LYS A 67 -11.23 10.83 17.06
N ASP A 68 -10.22 11.39 17.74
CA ASP A 68 -10.27 12.70 18.38
C ASP A 68 -9.61 13.78 17.49
N GLY A 69 -9.19 13.41 16.28
CA GLY A 69 -8.53 14.30 15.32
C GLY A 69 -7.04 14.51 15.59
N LYS A 70 -6.42 13.78 16.53
CA LYS A 70 -4.99 13.92 16.82
C LYS A 70 -4.16 13.22 15.74
N PRO A 71 -3.02 13.79 15.32
CA PRO A 71 -2.17 13.18 14.31
C PRO A 71 -1.69 11.78 14.70
N THR A 72 -1.74 10.86 13.75
CA THR A 72 -1.16 9.51 13.88
C THR A 72 -0.10 9.29 12.83
N HIS A 73 0.98 8.62 13.21
CA HIS A 73 2.08 8.22 12.34
C HIS A 73 2.50 6.79 12.66
N SER A 74 2.80 6.02 11.64
CA SER A 74 3.39 4.69 11.82
C SER A 74 4.28 4.25 10.67
N VAL A 75 5.20 3.35 11.01
CA VAL A 75 6.10 2.68 10.09
C VAL A 75 6.06 1.19 10.36
N TRP A 76 5.82 0.43 9.30
CA TRP A 76 5.88 -1.03 9.26
C TRP A 76 6.95 -1.46 8.26
N VAL A 77 7.74 -2.48 8.60
CA VAL A 77 8.74 -3.07 7.70
C VAL A 77 8.61 -4.58 7.78
N GLY A 78 8.23 -5.22 6.67
CA GLY A 78 7.97 -6.66 6.67
C GLY A 78 7.78 -7.23 5.27
N LYS A 79 7.28 -8.46 5.21
CA LYS A 79 6.97 -9.20 3.98
C LYS A 79 5.47 -9.41 3.87
N PHE A 80 4.98 -9.64 2.65
CA PHE A 80 3.56 -9.97 2.40
C PHE A 80 3.33 -11.49 2.46
N ASP A 81 3.94 -12.15 3.45
CA ASP A 81 3.95 -13.61 3.63
C ASP A 81 2.91 -14.12 4.63
N GLY A 82 2.03 -13.24 5.10
CA GLY A 82 1.00 -13.52 6.11
C GLY A 82 1.51 -13.54 7.55
N LYS A 83 2.79 -13.29 7.80
CA LYS A 83 3.34 -13.22 9.16
C LYS A 83 3.14 -11.83 9.76
N ALA A 84 2.95 -11.79 11.07
CA ALA A 84 2.88 -10.54 11.82
C ALA A 84 4.27 -9.93 11.99
N TYR A 85 4.42 -8.66 11.62
CA TYR A 85 5.61 -7.85 11.86
C TYR A 85 5.25 -6.66 12.76
N PRO A 86 6.18 -6.20 13.62
CA PRO A 86 5.92 -5.07 14.51
C PRO A 86 5.69 -3.78 13.74
N VAL A 87 4.81 -2.94 14.27
CA VAL A 87 4.59 -1.57 13.82
C VAL A 87 5.21 -0.62 14.82
N LYS A 88 5.93 0.39 14.35
CA LYS A 88 6.39 1.52 15.16
C LYS A 88 5.46 2.71 14.93
N GLY A 89 5.03 3.38 15.98
CA GLY A 89 4.13 4.54 15.86
C GLY A 89 3.13 4.65 16.99
N ASN A 90 2.22 5.62 16.89
CA ASN A 90 1.19 5.89 17.89
C ASN A 90 -0.18 5.34 17.47
N LEU A 91 -0.22 4.05 17.14
CA LEU A 91 -1.44 3.35 16.73
C LEU A 91 -1.99 2.46 17.86
N PRO A 92 -3.30 2.15 17.85
CA PRO A 92 -3.90 1.28 18.86
C PRO A 92 -3.45 -0.20 18.76
N TYR A 93 -2.76 -0.58 17.68
CA TYR A 93 -2.22 -1.91 17.41
C TYR A 93 -0.68 -1.87 17.28
N ASN A 94 0.00 -2.98 17.58
CA ASN A 94 1.47 -3.05 17.62
C ASN A 94 2.08 -4.01 16.59
N SER A 95 1.26 -4.75 15.84
CA SER A 95 1.74 -5.60 14.75
C SER A 95 0.72 -5.69 13.61
N VAL A 96 1.21 -5.88 12.39
CA VAL A 96 0.40 -6.06 11.19
C VAL A 96 0.96 -7.20 10.35
N ALA A 97 0.06 -8.01 9.78
CA ALA A 97 0.36 -9.01 8.77
C ALA A 97 -0.29 -8.63 7.44
N TYR A 98 0.45 -8.80 6.35
CA TYR A 98 -0.04 -8.70 4.99
C TYR A 98 0.10 -10.06 4.32
N LYS A 99 -0.92 -10.53 3.62
CA LYS A 99 -0.90 -11.79 2.87
C LYS A 99 -1.31 -11.54 1.43
N VAL A 100 -0.46 -11.92 0.48
CA VAL A 100 -0.81 -11.85 -0.94
C VAL A 100 -1.98 -12.80 -1.24
N VAL A 101 -3.00 -12.27 -1.91
CA VAL A 101 -4.11 -13.04 -2.49
C VAL A 101 -3.87 -13.20 -3.99
N ASN A 102 -3.49 -12.11 -4.66
CA ASN A 102 -3.04 -12.06 -6.05
C ASN A 102 -2.23 -10.77 -6.27
N ASP A 103 -1.75 -10.52 -7.49
CA ASP A 103 -0.91 -9.37 -7.84
C ASP A 103 -1.44 -8.01 -7.39
N ARG A 104 -2.76 -7.82 -7.29
CA ARG A 104 -3.42 -6.55 -6.94
C ARG A 104 -4.18 -6.60 -5.63
N THR A 105 -4.19 -7.74 -4.94
CA THR A 105 -5.00 -7.95 -3.74
C THR A 105 -4.16 -8.51 -2.61
N ASN A 106 -4.18 -7.83 -1.46
CA ASN A 106 -3.62 -8.30 -0.21
C ASN A 106 -4.70 -8.35 0.87
N ASP A 107 -4.68 -9.40 1.68
CA ASP A 107 -5.35 -9.38 2.99
C ASP A 107 -4.44 -8.70 4.00
N ILE A 108 -5.03 -7.95 4.93
CA ILE A 108 -4.36 -7.23 6.01
C ILE A 108 -4.99 -7.58 7.34
N THR A 109 -4.19 -7.83 8.36
CA THR A 109 -4.64 -8.07 9.74
C THR A 109 -3.82 -7.22 10.69
N ALA A 110 -4.47 -6.45 11.55
CA ALA A 110 -3.82 -5.66 12.58
C ALA A 110 -4.12 -6.24 13.97
N MET A 111 -3.07 -6.36 14.78
CA MET A 111 -3.11 -7.03 16.07
C MET A 111 -2.51 -6.16 17.17
N LYS A 112 -3.09 -6.29 18.35
CA LYS A 112 -2.56 -5.76 19.61
C LYS A 112 -2.27 -6.94 20.53
N ASP A 113 -1.00 -7.12 20.89
CA ASP A 113 -0.56 -8.16 21.84
C ASP A 113 -1.02 -9.57 21.41
N GLY A 114 -0.88 -9.85 20.10
CA GLY A 114 -1.29 -11.13 19.48
C GLY A 114 -2.80 -11.28 19.24
N LYS A 115 -3.65 -10.39 19.74
CA LYS A 115 -5.09 -10.41 19.51
C LYS A 115 -5.47 -9.57 18.30
N ILE A 116 -6.32 -10.11 17.43
CA ILE A 116 -6.81 -9.40 16.24
C ILE A 116 -7.74 -8.27 16.67
N GLY A 117 -7.40 -7.03 16.30
CA GLY A 117 -8.29 -5.89 16.47
C GLY A 117 -9.19 -5.69 15.25
N TRP A 118 -8.61 -5.80 14.06
CA TRP A 118 -9.33 -5.72 12.80
C TRP A 118 -8.59 -6.44 11.66
N SER A 119 -9.35 -6.77 10.62
CA SER A 119 -8.83 -7.33 9.38
C SER A 119 -9.46 -6.62 8.19
N GLY A 120 -8.87 -6.79 7.02
CA GLY A 120 -9.34 -6.16 5.82
C GLY A 120 -8.73 -6.72 4.55
N ARG A 121 -9.20 -6.18 3.42
CA ARG A 121 -8.70 -6.49 2.09
C ARG A 121 -8.37 -5.23 1.34
N ILE A 122 -7.17 -5.18 0.78
CA ILE A 122 -6.62 -4.09 -0.01
C ILE A 122 -6.62 -4.53 -1.46
N THR A 123 -7.27 -3.78 -2.35
CA THR A 123 -7.28 -4.04 -3.79
C THR A 123 -6.85 -2.79 -4.56
N VAL A 124 -5.90 -2.94 -5.48
CA VAL A 124 -5.50 -1.90 -6.44
C VAL A 124 -6.31 -2.07 -7.72
N SER A 125 -6.83 -0.98 -8.28
CA SER A 125 -7.59 -1.00 -9.53
C SER A 125 -6.73 -1.50 -10.70
N ALA A 126 -7.37 -1.99 -11.76
CA ALA A 126 -6.66 -2.52 -12.93
C ALA A 126 -5.70 -1.50 -13.56
N ASP A 127 -6.10 -0.23 -13.60
CA ASP A 127 -5.32 0.92 -14.09
C ASP A 127 -4.26 1.42 -13.10
N GLY A 128 -4.18 0.86 -11.90
CA GLY A 128 -3.22 1.24 -10.87
C GLY A 128 -3.42 2.63 -10.25
N LYS A 129 -4.53 3.32 -10.55
CA LYS A 129 -4.76 4.72 -10.13
C LYS A 129 -5.46 4.84 -8.79
N SER A 130 -6.10 3.78 -8.32
CA SER A 130 -6.80 3.76 -7.04
C SER A 130 -6.53 2.50 -6.24
N ARG A 131 -6.60 2.61 -4.92
CA ARG A 131 -6.57 1.48 -4.00
C ARG A 131 -7.76 1.56 -3.05
N THR A 132 -8.44 0.44 -2.85
CA THR A 132 -9.57 0.32 -1.92
C THR A 132 -9.21 -0.61 -0.78
N VAL A 133 -9.49 -0.19 0.45
CA VAL A 133 -9.33 -0.99 1.66
C VAL A 133 -10.70 -1.19 2.28
N THR A 134 -11.15 -2.44 2.34
CA THR A 134 -12.34 -2.82 3.12
C THR A 134 -11.89 -3.32 4.48
N ILE A 135 -12.47 -2.80 5.56
CA ILE A 135 -12.09 -3.15 6.93
C ILE A 135 -13.29 -3.69 7.69
N ASN A 136 -13.05 -4.68 8.54
CA ASN A 136 -14.00 -5.20 9.51
C ASN A 136 -13.24 -5.43 10.83
N GLY A 137 -13.82 -5.02 11.94
CA GLY A 137 -13.17 -5.16 13.23
C GLY A 137 -14.13 -5.01 14.40
N THR A 138 -13.56 -5.06 15.60
CA THR A 138 -14.27 -4.83 16.85
C THR A 138 -13.51 -3.75 17.62
N ASP A 139 -14.22 -2.74 18.11
CA ASP A 139 -13.61 -1.69 18.92
C ASP A 139 -13.36 -2.16 20.36
N ALA A 140 -12.76 -1.30 21.19
CA ALA A 140 -12.44 -1.61 22.58
C ALA A 140 -13.69 -1.90 23.45
N ASN A 141 -14.87 -1.47 23.02
CA ASN A 141 -16.14 -1.68 23.72
C ASN A 141 -16.89 -2.93 23.21
N GLY A 142 -16.28 -3.72 22.32
CA GLY A 142 -16.91 -4.91 21.75
C GLY A 142 -17.87 -4.61 20.58
N LYS A 143 -17.96 -3.35 20.12
CA LYS A 143 -18.84 -2.99 19.00
C LYS A 143 -18.16 -3.29 17.68
N LYS A 144 -18.86 -4.02 16.81
CA LYS A 144 -18.40 -4.30 15.44
C LYS A 144 -18.44 -3.02 14.60
N PHE A 145 -17.42 -2.84 13.78
CA PHE A 145 -17.38 -1.78 12.77
C PHE A 145 -16.96 -2.33 11.41
N LYS A 146 -17.41 -1.64 10.36
CA LYS A 146 -17.02 -1.88 8.97
C LYS A 146 -16.80 -0.54 8.28
N GLY A 147 -15.85 -0.50 7.36
CA GLY A 147 -15.58 0.69 6.56
C GLY A 147 -14.96 0.33 5.21
N THR A 148 -14.97 1.31 4.31
CA THR A 148 -14.27 1.26 3.02
C THR A 148 -13.52 2.58 2.84
N ALA A 149 -12.20 2.50 2.76
CA ALA A 149 -11.34 3.64 2.48
C ALA A 149 -10.82 3.52 1.04
N VAL A 150 -11.07 4.53 0.22
CA VAL A 150 -10.59 4.62 -1.16
C VAL A 150 -9.46 5.64 -1.19
N TYR A 151 -8.38 5.31 -1.88
CA TYR A 151 -7.22 6.17 -2.06
C TYR A 151 -6.95 6.35 -3.55
N ASP A 152 -6.57 7.55 -3.94
CA ASP A 152 -6.01 7.81 -5.26
C ASP A 152 -4.48 7.74 -5.18
N LYS A 153 -3.85 7.31 -6.27
CA LYS A 153 -2.40 7.34 -6.40
C LYS A 153 -1.96 8.81 -6.54
N ALA A 154 -0.96 9.20 -5.75
CA ALA A 154 -0.39 10.55 -5.80
C ALA A 154 0.63 10.69 -6.94
#